data_AF-A0A091GMN8-F1
#
_entry.id   AF-A0A091GMN8-F1
#
_cell.length_a   1.000
_cell.length_b   1.000
_cell.length_c   1.000
_cell.angle_alpha   90.00
_cell.angle_beta   90.00
_cell.angle_gamma   90.00
#
_symmetry.space_group_name_H-M   'P 1'
#
loop_
_entity.id
_entity.type
_entity.pdbx_description
1 polymer ?
#
loop_
_entity_poly.entity_id
_entity_poly.type
_entity_poly.pdbx_seq_one_letter_code
_entity_poly.pdbx_strand_id
1 'polypeptide(L)'
;SDLQEQEEHGELLQPLIFVLLVLCSVLLYFKVSLMDPGFVKDDEEVKVYHLRNGKQGEEQSMVIAQVPSGIQMRRCGYCMVKQPMRARHCQLCQHCVRRYDHHCPWIENCVGEKNHPLFIVYLSVQLVVLLWGGHVAWSGLHFEQSWDWLQHNALLLGSFLLIVIFTIVVLLLLISHLYLISCNTTTWEFMSHHRISYLRQSELENPFDQGVLLNLWRFFC
;
A
#
# COMPACT_ATOMS: atom_id res chain seq x y z
N SER A 1 11.83 -31.72 29.30
CA SER A 1 10.56 -31.00 29.57
C SER A 1 9.66 -31.19 28.37
N ASP A 2 8.34 -31.05 28.49
CA ASP A 2 7.40 -31.18 27.36
C ASP A 2 7.84 -30.34 26.15
N LEU A 3 8.43 -29.16 26.39
CA LEU A 3 9.03 -28.32 25.35
C LEU A 3 10.16 -29.00 24.55
N GLN A 4 10.99 -29.84 25.18
CA GLN A 4 12.06 -30.58 24.49
C GLN A 4 11.51 -31.74 23.63
N GLU A 5 10.46 -32.43 24.10
CA GLU A 5 9.78 -33.44 23.28
C GLU A 5 9.08 -32.80 22.06
N GLN A 6 8.45 -31.64 22.23
CA GLN A 6 7.84 -30.90 21.12
C GLN A 6 8.87 -30.32 20.13
N GLU A 7 10.07 -29.97 20.61
CA GLU A 7 11.19 -29.55 19.78
C GLU A 7 11.73 -30.71 18.92
N GLU A 8 11.88 -31.90 19.50
CA GLU A 8 12.34 -33.11 18.80
C GLU A 8 11.34 -33.60 17.73
N HIS A 9 10.05 -33.35 17.91
CA HIS A 9 8.99 -33.72 16.97
C HIS A 9 8.68 -32.64 15.91
N GLY A 10 9.35 -31.48 15.95
CA GLY A 10 9.15 -30.38 15.00
C GLY A 10 7.84 -29.59 15.20
N GLU A 11 7.15 -29.76 16.32
CA GLU A 11 5.87 -29.10 16.62
C GLU A 11 6.01 -27.59 16.87
N LEU A 12 7.21 -27.13 17.24
CA LEU A 12 7.52 -25.70 17.44
C LEU A 12 7.73 -24.92 16.14
N LEU A 13 7.96 -25.59 15.01
CA LEU A 13 8.28 -24.94 13.75
C LEU A 13 7.12 -24.07 13.23
N GLN A 14 5.88 -24.57 13.30
CA GLN A 14 4.70 -23.84 12.83
C GLN A 14 4.43 -22.55 13.63
N PRO A 15 4.39 -22.58 14.99
CA PRO A 15 4.32 -21.36 15.79
C PRO A 15 5.45 -20.37 15.50
N LEU A 16 6.69 -20.85 15.33
CA LEU A 16 7.83 -20.00 15.02
C LEU A 16 7.67 -19.29 13.67
N ILE A 17 7.24 -20.01 12.62
CA ILE A 17 6.98 -19.42 11.30
C ILE A 17 5.87 -18.37 11.40
N PHE A 18 4.78 -18.67 12.12
CA PHE A 18 3.68 -17.72 12.28
C PHE A 18 4.13 -16.45 13.01
N VAL A 19 4.91 -16.58 14.09
CA VAL A 19 5.49 -15.42 14.81
C VAL A 19 6.40 -14.61 13.90
N LEU A 20 7.28 -15.26 13.12
CA LEU A 20 8.14 -14.57 12.15
C LEU A 20 7.34 -13.83 11.06
N LEU A 21 6.24 -14.43 10.60
CA LEU A 21 5.34 -13.81 9.63
C LEU A 21 4.63 -12.57 10.23
N VAL A 22 4.17 -12.65 11.48
CA VAL A 22 3.59 -11.51 12.20
C VAL A 22 4.63 -10.40 12.37
N LEU A 23 5.86 -10.74 12.79
CA LEU A 23 6.96 -9.77 12.90
C LEU A 23 7.27 -9.11 11.56
N CYS A 24 7.29 -9.89 10.47
CA CYS A 24 7.45 -9.36 9.12
C CYS A 24 6.33 -8.36 8.76
N SER A 25 5.07 -8.69 9.07
CA SER A 25 3.93 -7.77 8.85
C SER A 25 4.09 -6.46 9.62
N VAL A 26 4.50 -6.53 10.90
CA VAL A 26 4.75 -5.35 11.74
C VAL A 26 5.90 -4.50 11.19
N LEU A 27 6.99 -5.12 10.72
CA LEU A 27 8.09 -4.40 10.10
C LEU A 27 7.66 -3.73 8.78
N LEU A 28 6.84 -4.40 7.98
CA LEU A 28 6.26 -3.82 6.76
C LEU A 28 5.33 -2.64 7.08
N TYR A 29 4.50 -2.76 8.12
CA TYR A 29 3.66 -1.66 8.61
C TYR A 29 4.50 -0.42 8.91
N PHE A 30 5.54 -0.54 9.75
CA PHE A 30 6.41 0.59 10.08
C PHE A 30 7.14 1.11 8.85
N LYS A 31 7.61 0.22 7.98
CA LYS A 31 8.30 0.61 6.75
C LYS A 31 7.40 1.45 5.85
N VAL A 32 6.16 1.03 5.58
CA VAL A 32 5.22 1.77 4.73
C VAL A 32 4.78 3.08 5.40
N SER A 33 4.53 3.05 6.71
CA SER A 33 4.07 4.22 7.49
C SER A 33 5.13 5.31 7.56
N LEU A 34 6.41 4.96 7.67
CA LEU A 34 7.52 5.91 7.83
C LEU A 34 8.21 6.28 6.50
N MET A 35 7.88 5.60 5.41
CA MET A 35 8.50 5.83 4.11
C MET A 35 7.96 7.10 3.44
N ASP A 36 8.87 7.88 2.83
CA ASP A 36 8.48 8.99 1.95
C ASP A 36 7.61 8.43 0.80
N PRO A 37 6.32 8.82 0.70
CA PRO A 37 5.42 8.34 -0.35
C PRO A 37 5.77 8.89 -1.74
N GLY A 38 6.69 9.83 -1.82
CA GLY A 38 7.07 10.54 -3.02
C GLY A 38 6.67 12.00 -2.95
N PHE A 39 6.96 12.69 -1.85
CA PHE A 39 6.73 14.12 -1.72
C PHE A 39 7.42 14.90 -2.86
N VAL A 40 6.70 15.88 -3.42
CA VAL A 40 7.21 16.77 -4.45
C VAL A 40 8.12 17.79 -3.77
N LYS A 41 9.39 17.80 -4.16
CA LYS A 41 10.39 18.76 -3.71
C LYS A 41 10.22 20.10 -4.42
N ASP A 42 10.65 21.18 -3.79
CA ASP A 42 10.62 22.50 -4.40
C ASP A 42 11.69 22.63 -5.51
N ASP A 43 11.44 23.50 -6.49
CA ASP A 43 12.33 23.76 -7.64
C ASP A 43 13.73 24.18 -7.14
N GLU A 44 13.82 24.90 -6.02
CA GLU A 44 15.09 25.29 -5.38
C GLU A 44 15.81 24.12 -4.69
N GLU A 45 15.08 23.22 -4.03
CA GLU A 45 15.67 22.01 -3.43
C GLU A 45 16.23 21.07 -4.51
N VAL A 46 15.56 21.00 -5.67
CA VAL A 46 16.04 20.23 -6.83
C VAL A 46 17.34 20.84 -7.36
N LYS A 47 17.42 22.16 -7.52
CA LYS A 47 18.66 22.85 -7.93
C LYS A 47 19.79 22.61 -6.93
N VAL A 48 19.53 22.76 -5.62
CA VAL A 48 20.54 22.53 -4.57
C VAL A 48 21.00 21.08 -4.55
N TYR A 49 20.10 20.11 -4.75
CA TYR A 49 20.47 18.70 -4.87
C TYR A 49 21.38 18.45 -6.08
N HIS A 50 21.05 19.00 -7.25
CA HIS A 50 21.89 18.88 -8.46
C HIS A 50 23.24 19.59 -8.32
N LEU A 51 23.28 20.74 -7.65
CA LEU A 51 24.51 21.47 -7.35
C LEU A 51 25.40 20.71 -6.35
N ARG A 52 24.78 20.07 -5.34
CA ARG A 52 25.49 19.31 -4.30
C ARG A 52 26.03 17.97 -4.79
N ASN A 53 25.29 17.28 -5.66
CA ASN A 53 25.66 15.97 -6.20
C ASN A 53 26.36 16.07 -7.56
N GLY A 54 27.19 17.11 -7.73
CA GLY A 54 27.74 17.55 -9.01
C GLY A 54 28.17 16.44 -10.00
N LYS A 55 27.70 16.58 -11.24
CA LYS A 55 28.20 15.98 -12.50
C LYS A 55 28.47 14.47 -12.49
N GLN A 56 27.42 13.69 -12.69
CA GLN A 56 27.47 12.52 -13.59
C GLN A 56 26.22 12.51 -14.48
N GLY A 57 26.45 12.66 -15.78
CA GLY A 57 25.51 12.28 -16.83
C GLY A 57 24.42 13.31 -17.16
N GLU A 58 24.61 14.02 -18.28
CA GLU A 58 23.58 14.74 -19.04
C GLU A 58 22.46 13.82 -19.60
N GLU A 59 22.34 12.57 -19.12
CA GLU A 59 21.31 11.61 -19.54
C GLU A 59 20.18 11.40 -18.51
N GLN A 60 20.31 11.87 -17.26
CA GLN A 60 19.26 11.69 -16.25
C GLN A 60 18.32 12.90 -16.12
N SER A 61 18.17 13.68 -17.19
CA SER A 61 17.13 14.71 -17.32
C SER A 61 15.79 14.17 -17.83
N MET A 62 15.58 12.84 -17.82
CA MET A 62 14.36 12.21 -18.35
C MET A 62 13.74 11.17 -17.41
N VAL A 63 13.36 11.60 -16.19
CA VAL A 63 12.15 11.05 -15.53
C VAL A 63 11.18 12.18 -15.20
N ILE A 64 11.21 13.25 -15.99
CA ILE A 64 9.97 13.94 -16.32
C ILE A 64 9.38 13.06 -17.41
N ALA A 65 8.34 12.27 -17.10
CA ALA A 65 7.52 11.65 -18.13
C ALA A 65 7.28 12.73 -19.18
N GLN A 66 7.83 12.56 -20.40
CA GLN A 66 7.88 13.62 -21.39
C GLN A 66 6.48 14.20 -21.52
N VAL A 67 6.30 15.37 -20.92
CA VAL A 67 5.02 16.05 -20.93
C VAL A 67 4.87 16.45 -22.39
N PRO A 68 3.83 15.98 -23.11
CA PRO A 68 3.57 16.43 -24.46
C PRO A 68 3.67 17.95 -24.48
N SER A 69 4.49 18.48 -25.39
CA SER A 69 4.80 19.90 -25.54
C SER A 69 3.49 20.69 -25.65
N GLY A 70 2.95 21.17 -24.52
CA GLY A 70 1.60 21.75 -24.48
C GLY A 70 0.83 21.59 -23.16
N ILE A 71 1.16 20.63 -22.28
CA ILE A 71 0.44 20.50 -20.99
C ILE A 71 1.07 21.40 -19.93
N GLN A 72 0.38 22.50 -19.61
CA GLN A 72 0.79 23.42 -18.54
C GLN A 72 0.67 22.72 -17.17
N MET A 73 1.80 22.49 -16.50
CA MET A 73 1.80 21.96 -15.13
C MET A 73 1.09 22.93 -14.18
N ARG A 74 0.14 22.40 -13.39
CA ARG A 74 -0.55 23.18 -12.37
C ARG A 74 0.41 23.50 -11.22
N ARG A 75 0.34 24.71 -10.67
CA ARG A 75 1.05 25.06 -9.42
C ARG A 75 0.13 24.80 -8.23
N CYS A 76 0.65 24.18 -7.18
CA CYS A 76 -0.10 24.00 -5.94
C CYS A 76 -0.21 25.34 -5.21
N GLY A 77 -1.43 25.75 -4.82
CA GLY A 77 -1.64 26.99 -4.05
C GLY A 77 -1.18 26.92 -2.58
N TYR A 78 -0.91 25.72 -2.04
CA TYR A 78 -0.46 25.53 -0.66
C TYR A 78 1.06 25.37 -0.59
N CYS A 79 1.60 24.39 -1.32
CA CYS A 79 3.03 24.10 -1.32
C CYS A 79 3.83 25.05 -2.22
N MET A 80 3.17 25.84 -3.08
CA MET A 80 3.79 26.70 -4.09
C MET A 80 4.69 25.99 -5.13
N VAL A 81 4.80 24.66 -5.08
CA VAL A 81 5.52 23.84 -6.06
C VAL A 81 4.73 23.61 -7.35
N LYS A 82 5.43 23.38 -8.47
CA LYS A 82 4.81 22.85 -9.69
C LYS A 82 4.43 21.39 -9.46
N GLN A 83 3.16 21.06 -9.63
CA GLN A 83 2.67 19.69 -9.45
C GLN A 83 2.98 18.87 -10.71
N PRO A 84 3.79 17.79 -10.59
CA PRO A 84 3.91 16.80 -11.66
C PRO A 84 2.54 16.22 -12.04
N MET A 85 2.47 15.62 -13.22
CA MET A 85 1.28 14.90 -13.64
C MET A 85 0.92 13.84 -12.57
N ARG A 86 -0.38 13.67 -12.30
CA ARG A 86 -0.92 12.78 -11.26
C ARG A 86 -0.50 13.10 -9.81
N ALA A 87 0.19 14.22 -9.56
CA ALA A 87 0.49 14.67 -8.21
C ALA A 87 -0.69 15.46 -7.61
N ARG A 88 -0.86 15.36 -6.29
CA ARG A 88 -1.91 16.07 -5.55
C ARG A 88 -1.42 16.50 -4.17
N HIS A 89 -1.90 17.64 -3.70
CA HIS A 89 -1.70 18.10 -2.33
C HIS A 89 -2.58 17.30 -1.37
N CYS A 90 -1.95 16.66 -0.38
CA CYS A 90 -2.65 16.06 0.74
C CYS A 90 -2.75 17.07 1.89
N GLN A 91 -3.97 17.40 2.31
CA GLN A 91 -4.20 18.32 3.43
C GLN A 91 -3.79 17.73 4.79
N LEU A 92 -3.71 16.41 4.92
CA LEU A 92 -3.28 15.79 6.18
C LEU A 92 -1.76 15.77 6.27
N CYS A 93 -1.07 15.36 5.21
CA CYS A 93 0.40 15.38 5.17
C CYS A 93 0.99 16.77 4.90
N GLN A 94 0.19 17.77 4.49
CA GLN A 94 0.61 19.13 4.12
C GLN A 94 1.67 19.20 2.99
N HIS A 95 1.75 18.16 2.17
CA HIS A 95 2.68 18.06 1.06
C HIS A 95 1.98 17.63 -0.23
N CYS A 96 2.55 18.02 -1.37
CA CYS A 96 2.21 17.39 -2.65
C CYS A 96 2.87 16.03 -2.75
N VAL A 97 2.11 15.00 -3.13
CA VAL A 97 2.59 13.62 -3.30
C VAL A 97 2.52 13.24 -4.77
N ARG A 98 3.60 12.69 -5.33
CA ARG A 98 3.65 12.18 -6.71
C ARG A 98 2.83 10.90 -6.84
N ARG A 99 2.14 10.75 -7.98
CA ARG A 99 1.19 9.65 -8.25
C ARG A 99 0.31 9.37 -7.01
N TYR A 100 -0.34 10.42 -6.51
CA TYR A 100 -1.12 10.36 -5.28
C TYR A 100 -2.23 9.32 -5.43
N ASP A 101 -2.27 8.34 -4.53
CA ASP A 101 -3.36 7.36 -4.49
C ASP A 101 -4.41 7.79 -3.46
N HIS A 102 -4.03 7.79 -2.18
CA HIS A 102 -4.86 8.25 -1.07
C HIS A 102 -4.00 8.63 0.15
N HIS A 103 -4.64 9.24 1.14
CA HIS A 103 -4.09 9.31 2.48
C HIS A 103 -4.74 8.18 3.29
N CYS A 104 -3.92 7.32 3.86
CA CYS A 104 -4.39 6.13 4.56
C CYS A 104 -4.28 6.36 6.07
N PRO A 105 -5.42 6.49 6.78
CA PRO A 105 -5.39 6.68 8.24
C PRO A 105 -4.79 5.46 8.96
N TRP A 106 -4.87 4.26 8.37
CA TRP A 106 -4.35 3.05 9.00
C TRP A 106 -2.83 3.03 9.17
N ILE A 107 -2.11 3.72 8.28
CA ILE A 107 -0.64 3.87 8.33
C ILE A 107 -0.21 5.29 8.68
N GLU A 108 -1.17 6.18 8.96
CA GLU A 108 -0.94 7.62 9.21
C GLU A 108 -0.01 8.27 8.18
N ASN A 109 -0.14 7.88 6.91
CA ASN A 109 0.71 8.35 5.82
C ASN A 109 -0.02 8.29 4.48
N CYS A 110 0.49 9.03 3.50
CA CYS A 110 0.03 8.92 2.12
C CYS A 110 0.51 7.62 1.47
N VAL A 111 -0.31 7.08 0.57
CA VAL A 111 0.10 6.09 -0.42
C VAL A 111 0.31 6.83 -1.74
N GLY A 112 1.52 6.73 -2.28
CA GLY A 112 1.95 7.46 -3.47
C GLY A 112 3.04 6.71 -4.24
N GLU A 113 3.63 7.37 -5.22
CA GLU A 113 4.54 6.75 -6.19
C GLU A 113 5.59 5.82 -5.57
N LYS A 114 6.23 6.24 -4.47
CA LYS A 114 7.37 5.49 -3.92
C LYS A 114 6.95 4.32 -3.04
N ASN A 115 5.89 4.45 -2.24
CA ASN A 115 5.52 3.44 -1.24
C ASN A 115 4.34 2.55 -1.66
N HIS A 116 3.64 2.86 -2.75
CA HIS A 116 2.47 2.10 -3.20
C HIS A 116 2.76 0.61 -3.46
N PRO A 117 3.87 0.20 -4.11
CA PRO A 117 4.18 -1.22 -4.27
C PRO A 117 4.35 -1.95 -2.95
N LEU A 118 5.03 -1.31 -1.98
CA LEU A 118 5.24 -1.87 -0.66
C LEU A 118 3.96 -1.92 0.16
N PHE A 119 3.04 -0.98 -0.02
CA PHE A 119 1.70 -1.03 0.55
C PHE A 119 0.92 -2.27 0.08
N ILE A 120 1.04 -2.66 -1.19
CA ILE A 120 0.42 -3.89 -1.71
C ILE A 120 1.06 -5.15 -1.11
N VAL A 121 2.39 -5.16 -0.96
CA VAL A 121 3.11 -6.26 -0.28
C VAL A 121 2.65 -6.37 1.18
N TYR A 122 2.52 -5.24 1.89
CA TYR A 122 1.98 -5.19 3.25
C TYR A 122 0.56 -5.77 3.32
N LEU A 123 -0.36 -5.35 2.46
CA LEU A 123 -1.72 -5.91 2.43
C LEU A 123 -1.74 -7.42 2.14
N SER A 124 -0.85 -7.88 1.25
CA SER A 124 -0.73 -9.29 0.90
C SER A 124 -0.24 -10.13 2.07
N VAL A 125 0.80 -9.66 2.79
CA VAL A 125 1.30 -10.32 4.01
C VAL A 125 0.26 -10.28 5.12
N GLN A 126 -0.44 -9.16 5.29
CA GLN A 126 -1.52 -9.03 6.28
C GLN A 126 -2.66 -10.01 6.01
N LEU A 127 -3.03 -10.24 4.75
CA LEU A 127 -4.02 -11.25 4.37
C LEU A 127 -3.57 -12.66 4.78
N VAL A 128 -2.32 -13.03 4.52
CA VAL A 128 -1.79 -14.34 4.92
C VAL A 128 -1.79 -14.50 6.44
N VAL A 129 -1.37 -13.48 7.19
CA VAL A 129 -1.42 -13.47 8.66
C VAL A 129 -2.84 -13.69 9.17
N LEU A 130 -3.83 -12.98 8.61
CA LEU A 130 -5.22 -13.09 9.02
C LEU A 130 -5.82 -14.46 8.69
N LEU A 131 -5.52 -15.03 7.52
CA LEU A 131 -5.98 -16.37 7.13
C LEU A 131 -5.41 -17.45 8.06
N TRP A 132 -4.10 -17.38 8.36
CA TRP A 132 -3.47 -18.34 9.27
C TRP A 132 -3.97 -18.12 10.71
N GLY A 133 -4.03 -16.88 11.19
CA GLY A 133 -4.57 -16.57 12.52
C GLY A 133 -6.01 -17.04 12.68
N GLY A 134 -6.84 -16.90 11.64
CA GLY A 134 -8.22 -17.41 11.62
C GLY A 134 -8.27 -18.94 11.67
N HIS A 135 -7.38 -19.62 10.95
CA HIS A 135 -7.25 -21.08 11.02
C HIS A 135 -6.86 -21.55 12.43
N VAL A 136 -5.91 -20.89 13.09
CA VAL A 136 -5.49 -21.19 14.47
C VAL A 136 -6.61 -20.91 15.47
N ALA A 137 -7.31 -19.78 15.34
CA ALA A 137 -8.43 -19.44 16.20
C ALA A 137 -9.59 -20.46 16.07
N TRP A 138 -9.84 -20.95 14.85
CA TRP A 138 -10.83 -21.99 14.59
C TRP A 138 -10.42 -23.36 15.15
N SER A 139 -9.16 -23.77 14.95
CA SER A 139 -8.67 -25.07 15.43
C SER A 139 -8.58 -25.16 16.95
N GLY A 140 -8.44 -24.03 17.64
CA GLY A 140 -8.44 -23.95 19.10
C GLY A 140 -9.84 -24.02 19.75
N LEU A 141 -10.92 -24.03 18.97
CA LEU A 141 -12.27 -24.14 19.53
C LEU A 141 -12.49 -25.55 20.11
N HIS A 142 -12.85 -25.60 21.40
CA HIS A 142 -13.26 -26.83 22.06
C HIS A 142 -14.71 -27.11 21.73
N PHE A 143 -15.06 -28.28 21.22
CA PHE A 143 -16.45 -28.65 20.92
C PHE A 143 -17.00 -29.59 21.98
N GLU A 144 -17.83 -29.04 22.87
CA GLU A 144 -18.53 -29.79 23.92
C GLU A 144 -20.02 -29.43 23.90
N GLN A 145 -20.87 -30.41 24.16
CA GLN A 145 -22.31 -30.22 24.21
C GLN A 145 -22.75 -29.78 25.62
N SER A 146 -22.27 -28.61 26.05
CA SER A 146 -22.57 -28.03 27.37
C SER A 146 -22.78 -26.51 27.25
N TRP A 147 -23.48 -25.90 28.21
CA TRP A 147 -23.58 -24.44 28.28
C TRP A 147 -22.24 -23.79 28.66
N ASP A 148 -21.35 -24.55 29.31
CA ASP A 148 -19.99 -24.14 29.66
C ASP A 148 -19.11 -23.97 28.42
N TRP A 149 -19.49 -24.58 27.29
CA TRP A 149 -18.82 -24.39 25.99
C TRP A 149 -18.59 -22.92 25.65
N LEU A 150 -19.60 -22.08 25.86
CA LEU A 150 -19.50 -20.67 25.49
C LEU A 150 -18.50 -19.95 26.40
N GLN A 151 -18.42 -20.29 27.68
CA GLN A 151 -17.46 -19.67 28.60
C GLN A 151 -16.02 -20.00 28.21
N HIS A 152 -15.77 -21.23 27.78
CA HIS A 152 -14.44 -21.68 27.32
C HIS A 152 -14.05 -21.10 25.96
N ASN A 153 -15.02 -20.90 25.06
CA ASN A 153 -14.75 -20.46 23.69
C ASN A 153 -14.99 -18.96 23.44
N ALA A 154 -15.59 -18.21 24.37
CA ALA A 154 -16.02 -16.82 24.12
C ALA A 154 -14.89 -15.93 23.56
N LEU A 155 -13.69 -16.01 24.13
CA LEU A 155 -12.53 -15.23 23.68
C LEU A 155 -12.08 -15.64 22.27
N LEU A 156 -11.97 -16.96 22.03
CA LEU A 156 -11.56 -17.48 20.73
C LEU A 156 -12.60 -17.16 19.65
N LEU A 157 -13.89 -17.32 19.94
CA LEU A 157 -14.98 -16.99 19.04
C LEU A 157 -15.01 -15.49 18.73
N GLY A 158 -14.84 -14.63 19.75
CA GLY A 158 -14.72 -13.19 19.55
C GLY A 158 -13.52 -12.81 18.66
N SER A 159 -12.36 -13.42 18.90
CA SER A 159 -11.17 -13.19 18.08
C SER A 159 -11.34 -13.70 16.64
N PHE A 160 -11.95 -14.86 16.45
CA PHE A 160 -12.23 -15.45 15.16
C PHE A 160 -13.17 -14.56 14.33
N LEU A 161 -14.27 -14.09 14.94
CA LEU A 161 -15.20 -13.19 14.28
C LEU A 161 -14.53 -11.87 13.86
N LEU A 162 -13.69 -11.30 14.74
CA LEU A 162 -12.93 -10.10 14.43
C LEU A 162 -11.95 -10.33 13.27
N ILE A 163 -11.23 -11.45 13.27
CA ILE A 163 -10.30 -11.84 12.20
C ILE A 163 -11.05 -12.00 10.88
N VAL A 164 -12.22 -12.64 10.87
CA VAL A 164 -13.05 -12.80 9.66
C VAL A 164 -13.44 -11.45 9.08
N ILE A 165 -13.90 -10.51 9.91
CA ILE A 165 -14.26 -9.15 9.48
C ILE A 165 -13.06 -8.45 8.84
N PHE A 166 -11.90 -8.44 9.51
CA PHE A 166 -10.70 -7.81 8.96
C PHE A 166 -10.17 -8.53 7.70
N THR A 167 -10.31 -9.85 7.62
CA THR A 167 -9.94 -10.63 6.43
C THR A 167 -10.74 -10.16 5.22
N ILE A 168 -12.06 -10.01 5.38
CA ILE A 168 -12.94 -9.53 4.30
C ILE A 168 -12.54 -8.11 3.88
N VAL A 169 -12.30 -7.20 4.83
CA VAL A 169 -11.89 -5.83 4.55
C VAL A 169 -10.57 -5.78 3.78
N VAL A 170 -9.54 -6.49 4.26
CA VAL A 170 -8.21 -6.54 3.62
C VAL A 170 -8.30 -7.19 2.24
N LEU A 171 -9.08 -8.25 2.07
CA LEU A 171 -9.27 -8.92 0.79
C LEU A 171 -9.92 -7.99 -0.25
N LEU A 172 -11.01 -7.30 0.12
CA LEU A 172 -11.69 -6.36 -0.77
C LEU A 172 -10.77 -5.18 -1.14
N LEU A 173 -10.02 -4.66 -0.16
CA LEU A 173 -9.05 -3.60 -0.40
C LEU A 173 -7.97 -4.08 -1.39
N LEU A 174 -7.39 -5.26 -1.16
CA LEU A 174 -6.36 -5.82 -2.04
C LEU A 174 -6.88 -6.04 -3.46
N ILE A 175 -8.07 -6.64 -3.63
CA ILE A 175 -8.69 -6.85 -4.94
C ILE A 175 -8.91 -5.51 -5.65
N SER A 176 -9.44 -4.50 -4.95
CA SER A 176 -9.70 -3.19 -5.54
C SER A 176 -8.41 -2.50 -6.01
N HIS A 177 -7.35 -2.52 -5.20
CA HIS A 177 -6.06 -1.95 -5.59
C HIS A 177 -5.42 -2.71 -6.74
N LEU A 178 -5.46 -4.05 -6.75
CA LEU A 178 -4.93 -4.85 -7.85
C LEU A 178 -5.68 -4.57 -9.16
N TYR A 179 -6.99 -4.41 -9.11
CA TYR A 179 -7.79 -3.98 -10.27
C TYR A 179 -7.34 -2.60 -10.77
N LEU A 180 -7.24 -1.61 -9.89
CA LEU A 180 -6.81 -0.26 -10.25
C LEU A 180 -5.38 -0.24 -10.83
N ILE A 181 -4.46 -1.00 -10.25
CA ILE A 181 -3.08 -1.18 -10.75
C ILE A 181 -3.10 -1.81 -12.14
N SER A 182 -3.95 -2.82 -12.36
CA SER A 182 -4.08 -3.50 -13.67
C SER A 182 -4.55 -2.55 -14.77
N CYS A 183 -5.27 -1.48 -14.42
CA CYS A 183 -5.70 -0.42 -15.32
C CYS A 183 -4.78 0.82 -15.28
N ASN A 184 -3.67 0.81 -14.53
CA ASN A 184 -2.83 2.00 -14.26
C ASN A 184 -3.59 3.24 -13.76
N THR A 185 -4.61 3.03 -12.95
CA THR A 185 -5.43 4.07 -12.34
C THR A 185 -5.12 4.15 -10.84
N THR A 186 -5.05 5.34 -10.27
CA THR A 186 -5.01 5.52 -8.80
C THR A 186 -6.42 5.58 -8.22
N THR A 187 -6.58 5.27 -6.94
CA THR A 187 -7.86 5.42 -6.22
C THR A 187 -8.41 6.84 -6.36
N TRP A 188 -7.55 7.86 -6.26
CA TRP A 188 -7.92 9.24 -6.49
C TRP A 188 -8.48 9.48 -7.89
N GLU A 189 -7.81 8.97 -8.94
CA GLU A 189 -8.25 9.12 -10.33
C GLU A 189 -9.59 8.45 -10.57
N PHE A 190 -9.78 7.24 -10.04
CA PHE A 190 -11.06 6.52 -10.09
C PHE A 190 -12.18 7.32 -9.42
N MET A 191 -11.97 7.76 -8.17
CA MET A 191 -12.99 8.46 -7.38
C MET A 191 -13.27 9.89 -7.84
N SER A 192 -12.34 10.50 -8.59
CA SER A 192 -12.36 11.94 -8.89
C SER A 192 -12.21 12.24 -10.37
N HIS A 193 -12.50 11.27 -11.23
CA HIS A 193 -12.31 11.34 -12.67
C HIS A 193 -12.76 12.69 -13.27
N HIS A 194 -13.99 13.11 -12.97
CA HIS A 194 -14.57 14.35 -13.51
C HIS A 194 -13.86 15.64 -13.04
N ARG A 195 -13.09 15.60 -11.96
CA ARG A 195 -12.34 16.75 -11.42
C ARG A 195 -10.93 16.88 -12.01
N ILE A 196 -10.50 15.91 -12.81
CA ILE A 196 -9.13 15.79 -13.28
C ILE A 196 -9.07 16.18 -14.76
N SER A 197 -8.37 17.29 -15.06
CA SER A 197 -8.35 17.89 -16.40
C SER A 197 -7.85 16.94 -17.49
N TYR A 198 -6.78 16.18 -17.21
CA TYR A 198 -6.21 15.25 -18.18
C TYR A 198 -7.06 14.00 -18.43
N LEU A 199 -7.95 13.63 -17.50
CA LEU A 199 -8.91 12.54 -17.71
C LEU A 199 -10.16 13.04 -18.43
N ARG A 200 -10.56 14.29 -18.19
CA ARG A 200 -11.70 14.93 -18.88
C ARG A 200 -11.41 15.24 -20.36
N GLN A 201 -10.17 15.59 -20.68
CA GLN A 201 -9.74 15.97 -22.04
C GLN A 201 -9.25 14.79 -22.87
N SER A 202 -9.09 13.60 -22.28
CA SER A 202 -8.64 12.41 -23.00
C SER A 202 -9.80 11.85 -23.83
N GLU A 203 -9.65 11.79 -25.16
CA GLU A 203 -10.55 11.02 -26.04
C GLU A 203 -10.38 9.50 -25.84
N LEU A 204 -9.25 9.08 -25.28
CA LEU A 204 -8.92 7.67 -24.95
C LEU A 204 -9.42 7.30 -23.54
N GLU A 205 -9.96 6.09 -23.41
CA GLU A 205 -10.14 5.41 -22.11
C GLU A 205 -8.76 5.28 -21.43
N ASN A 206 -8.55 6.05 -20.35
CA ASN A 206 -7.31 6.15 -19.55
C ASN A 206 -5.96 6.25 -20.32
N PRO A 207 -5.34 7.43 -20.42
CA PRO A 207 -4.09 7.62 -21.18
C PRO A 207 -2.85 6.92 -20.58
N PHE A 208 -2.95 6.36 -19.37
CA PHE A 208 -1.85 5.64 -18.72
C PHE A 208 -1.95 4.12 -18.86
N ASP A 209 -3.07 3.60 -19.35
CA ASP A 209 -3.23 2.16 -19.52
C ASP A 209 -2.38 1.66 -20.70
N GLN A 210 -1.52 0.69 -20.45
CA GLN A 210 -0.67 0.06 -21.47
C GLN A 210 -0.90 -1.46 -21.57
N GLY A 211 -2.03 -1.93 -21.03
CA GLY A 211 -2.37 -3.34 -20.91
C GLY A 211 -1.93 -3.94 -19.57
N VAL A 212 -2.74 -4.88 -19.08
CA VAL A 212 -2.65 -5.46 -17.73
C VAL A 212 -1.23 -5.91 -17.36
N LEU A 213 -0.55 -6.67 -18.23
CA LEU A 213 0.78 -7.20 -17.94
C LEU A 213 1.83 -6.11 -17.80
N LEU A 214 1.82 -5.12 -18.70
CA LEU A 214 2.80 -4.04 -18.69
C LEU A 214 2.55 -3.07 -17.52
N ASN A 215 1.28 -2.84 -17.17
CA ASN A 215 0.90 -2.04 -16.02
C ASN A 215 1.37 -2.68 -14.71
N LEU A 216 1.15 -4.00 -14.54
CA LEU A 216 1.61 -4.75 -13.37
C LEU A 216 3.14 -4.77 -13.29
N TRP A 217 3.81 -5.07 -14.40
CA TRP A 217 5.28 -5.09 -14.46
C TRP A 217 5.87 -3.73 -14.04
N ARG A 218 5.44 -2.63 -14.66
CA ARG A 218 5.92 -1.27 -14.33
C ARG A 218 5.56 -0.81 -12.92
N PHE A 219 4.57 -1.43 -12.30
CA PHE A 219 4.20 -1.10 -10.93
C PHE A 219 5.10 -1.79 -9.91
N PHE A 220 5.50 -3.05 -10.15
CA PHE A 220 6.27 -3.85 -9.20
C PHE A 220 7.77 -3.95 -9.50
N CYS A 221 8.21 -3.61 -10.72
CA CYS A 221 9.60 -3.70 -11.19
C CYS A 221 10.13 -2.34 -11.64
#